data_AF-A0A7C1FCQ1-F1
#
_entry.id   AF-A0A7C1FCQ1-F1
#
_cell.length_a   1.000
_cell.length_b   1.000
_cell.length_c   1.000
_cell.angle_alpha   90.00
_cell.angle_beta   90.00
_cell.angle_gamma   90.00
#
_symmetry.space_group_name_H-M   'P 1'
#
loop_
_entity.id
_entity.type
_entity.pdbx_description
1 polymer ?
#
loop_
_entity_poly.entity_id
_entity_poly.type
_entity_poly.pdbx_seq_one_letter_code
_entity_poly.pdbx_strand_id
1 'polypeptide(L)'
;MSTETPNREELLQMAIRTAKSGNATAARVMFRQVLSEDKNNERAMMWLAKLAESKAERRQWLQRVLSVNPTNTNAQSALRKIEYRSTASDNRTLLVFGVVAGIMIVLALVIIFGVVLPNAG
;
A
#
# COMPACT_ATOMS: atom_id res chain seq x y z
N MET A 1 -14.41 5.69 39.80
CA MET A 1 -14.37 5.53 38.34
C MET A 1 -13.13 6.26 37.83
N SER A 2 -12.07 5.53 37.48
CA SER A 2 -10.74 6.08 37.25
C SER A 2 -10.66 6.89 35.95
N THR A 3 -10.49 8.20 36.07
CA THR A 3 -10.18 9.11 34.96
C THR A 3 -8.67 9.09 34.67
N GLU A 4 -8.17 8.01 34.06
CA GLU A 4 -6.81 7.94 33.47
C GLU A 4 -6.77 8.49 32.02
N THR A 5 -7.78 9.25 31.64
CA THR A 5 -7.96 9.88 30.33
C THR A 5 -6.95 10.97 29.93
N PRO A 6 -6.34 11.77 30.85
CA PRO A 6 -5.52 12.92 30.45
C PRO A 6 -4.28 12.53 29.64
N ASN A 7 -3.52 11.54 30.13
CA ASN A 7 -2.21 11.21 29.59
C ASN A 7 -2.30 10.64 28.15
N ARG A 8 -3.31 9.83 27.87
CA ARG A 8 -3.49 9.19 26.55
C ARG A 8 -3.87 10.17 25.43
N GLU A 9 -4.75 11.13 25.71
CA GLU A 9 -5.14 12.14 24.71
C GLU A 9 -4.01 13.16 24.54
N GLU A 10 -3.29 13.50 25.61
CA GLU A 10 -2.08 14.33 25.53
C GLU A 10 -0.99 13.67 24.67
N LEU A 11 -0.74 12.37 24.86
CA LEU A 11 0.19 11.59 24.04
C LEU A 11 -0.24 11.57 22.57
N LEU A 12 -1.53 11.36 22.30
CA LEU A 12 -2.07 11.41 20.94
C LEU A 12 -1.87 12.79 20.30
N GLN A 13 -2.17 13.87 21.02
CA GLN A 13 -1.96 15.22 20.52
C GLN A 13 -0.48 15.55 20.29
N MET A 14 0.40 15.09 21.18
CA MET A 14 1.85 15.22 21.02
C MET A 14 2.32 14.50 19.75
N ALA A 15 1.89 13.25 19.55
CA ALA A 15 2.20 12.46 18.35
C ALA A 15 1.75 13.19 17.06
N ILE A 16 0.56 13.80 17.08
CA ILE A 16 0.04 14.57 15.95
C ILE A 16 0.89 15.80 15.68
N ARG A 17 1.31 16.54 16.71
CA ARG A 17 2.19 17.71 16.56
C ARG A 17 3.54 17.29 15.96
N THR A 18 4.13 16.21 16.46
CA THR A 18 5.39 15.63 15.95
C THR A 18 5.27 15.17 14.49
N ALA A 19 4.13 14.57 14.12
CA ALA A 19 3.87 14.20 12.73
C ALA A 19 3.78 15.44 11.82
N LYS A 20 3.09 16.48 12.29
CA LYS A 20 2.93 17.74 11.56
C LYS A 20 4.23 18.54 11.43
N SER A 21 5.15 18.40 12.39
CA SER A 21 6.47 19.04 12.33
C SER A 21 7.45 18.33 11.37
N GLY A 22 7.00 17.29 10.65
CA GLY A 22 7.82 16.54 9.69
C GLY A 22 8.60 15.38 10.29
N ASN A 23 8.55 15.17 11.61
CA ASN A 23 9.25 14.06 12.25
C ASN A 23 8.38 12.79 12.27
N ALA A 24 8.24 12.18 11.09
CA ALA A 24 7.44 10.97 10.88
C ALA A 24 7.90 9.79 11.75
N THR A 25 9.22 9.61 11.93
CA THR A 25 9.79 8.51 12.69
C THR A 25 9.43 8.58 14.17
N ALA A 26 9.65 9.74 14.81
CA ALA A 26 9.28 9.92 16.20
C ALA A 26 7.76 9.84 16.39
N ALA A 27 6.98 10.42 15.46
CA ALA A 27 5.53 10.33 15.50
C ALA A 27 5.03 8.88 15.42
N ARG A 28 5.63 8.02 14.58
CA ARG A 28 5.27 6.60 14.53
C ARG A 28 5.48 5.90 15.86
N VAL A 29 6.58 6.17 16.57
CA VAL A 29 6.83 5.59 17.89
C VAL A 29 5.75 6.04 18.87
N MET A 30 5.42 7.33 18.90
CA MET A 30 4.38 7.87 19.77
C MET A 30 2.99 7.27 19.45
N PHE A 31 2.61 7.14 18.17
CA PHE A 31 1.34 6.51 17.80
C PHE A 31 1.29 5.02 18.17
N ARG A 32 2.41 4.30 18.10
CA ARG A 32 2.48 2.92 18.58
C ARG A 32 2.30 2.84 20.10
N GLN A 33 2.84 3.80 20.84
CA GLN A 33 2.61 3.92 22.27
C GLN A 33 1.12 4.17 22.57
N VAL A 34 0.48 5.10 21.85
CA VAL A 34 -0.98 5.32 21.96
C VAL A 34 -1.75 4.03 21.69
N LEU A 35 -1.36 3.24 20.68
CA LEU A 35 -2.01 1.96 20.38
C LEU A 35 -1.72 0.85 21.40
N SER A 36 -0.63 0.95 22.17
CA SER A 36 -0.35 0.01 23.25
C SER A 36 -1.31 0.22 24.43
N GLU A 37 -1.68 1.48 24.68
CA GLU A 37 -2.64 1.89 25.72
C GLU A 37 -4.09 1.74 25.25
N ASP A 38 -4.37 2.13 24.00
CA ASP A 38 -5.67 2.02 23.35
C ASP A 38 -5.52 1.37 21.97
N LYS A 39 -5.63 0.03 21.96
CA LYS A 39 -5.53 -0.80 20.75
C LYS A 39 -6.60 -0.49 19.71
N ASN A 40 -7.69 0.19 20.10
CA ASN A 40 -8.82 0.51 19.23
C ASN A 40 -8.82 1.99 18.82
N ASN A 41 -7.72 2.71 19.04
CA ASN A 41 -7.65 4.12 18.70
C ASN A 41 -7.60 4.35 17.19
N GLU A 42 -8.76 4.57 16.58
CA GLU A 42 -8.91 4.81 15.14
C GLU A 42 -8.06 6.01 14.66
N ARG A 43 -7.91 7.04 15.49
CA ARG A 43 -7.14 8.26 15.13
C ARG A 43 -5.66 7.91 15.00
N ALA A 44 -5.10 7.18 15.96
CA ALA A 44 -3.70 6.74 15.90
C ALA A 44 -3.44 5.81 14.71
N MET A 45 -4.33 4.86 14.44
CA MET A 45 -4.22 3.98 13.26
C MET A 45 -4.29 4.76 11.94
N MET A 46 -5.18 5.75 11.84
CA MET A 46 -5.29 6.62 10.67
C MET A 46 -4.01 7.44 10.45
N TRP A 47 -3.36 7.90 11.52
CA TRP A 47 -2.07 8.57 11.41
C TRP A 47 -0.95 7.63 10.99
N LEU A 48 -0.89 6.41 11.52
CA LEU A 48 0.06 5.40 11.06
C LEU A 48 -0.15 5.04 9.57
N ALA A 49 -1.40 4.99 9.11
CA ALA A 49 -1.70 4.83 7.68
C ALA A 49 -1.19 6.00 6.83
N LYS A 50 -1.25 7.24 7.33
CA LYS A 50 -0.70 8.42 6.64
C LYS A 50 0.82 8.41 6.61
N LEU A 51 1.45 7.95 7.70
CA LEU A 51 2.90 7.86 7.83
C LEU A 51 3.48 6.63 7.15
N ALA A 52 2.69 5.65 6.73
CA ALA A 52 3.16 4.43 6.10
C ALA A 52 4.04 4.71 4.86
N GLU A 53 5.17 4.01 4.78
CA GLU A 53 6.16 4.16 3.69
C GLU A 53 5.75 3.41 2.43
N SER A 54 5.00 2.31 2.60
CA SER A 54 4.56 1.47 1.50
C SER A 54 3.04 1.46 1.36
N LYS A 55 2.56 1.21 0.14
CA LYS A 55 1.12 1.00 -0.13
C LYS A 55 0.58 -0.20 0.67
N ALA A 56 1.39 -1.25 0.85
CA ALA A 56 1.01 -2.45 1.61
C ALA A 56 0.82 -2.13 3.10
N GLU A 57 1.78 -1.44 3.72
CA GLU A 57 1.68 -1.00 5.12
C GLU A 57 0.48 -0.06 5.31
N ARG A 58 0.28 0.90 4.40
CA ARG A 58 -0.87 1.80 4.43
C ARG A 58 -2.18 1.03 4.39
N ARG A 59 -2.28 0.02 3.52
CA ARG A 59 -3.46 -0.84 3.39
C ARG A 59 -3.74 -1.57 4.71
N GLN A 60 -2.72 -2.16 5.31
CA GLN A 60 -2.85 -2.91 6.56
C GLN A 60 -3.39 -2.01 7.69
N TRP A 61 -2.89 -0.79 7.83
CA TRP A 61 -3.41 0.15 8.83
C TRP A 61 -4.85 0.56 8.57
N LEU A 62 -5.21 0.85 7.31
CA LEU A 62 -6.59 1.19 6.96
C LEU A 62 -7.56 0.02 7.19
N GLN A 63 -7.12 -1.22 6.91
CA GLN A 63 -7.91 -2.42 7.21
C GLN A 63 -8.15 -2.55 8.71
N ARG A 64 -7.13 -2.32 9.55
CA ARG A 64 -7.30 -2.30 11.01
C ARG A 64 -8.28 -1.23 11.47
N VAL A 65 -8.25 -0.03 10.88
CA VAL A 65 -9.25 1.02 11.17
C VAL A 65 -10.66 0.51 10.87
N LEU A 66 -10.87 -0.16 9.73
CA LEU A 66 -12.18 -0.72 9.38
C LEU A 66 -12.57 -1.93 10.24
N SER A 67 -11.60 -2.69 10.78
CA SER A 67 -11.89 -3.75 11.75
C SER A 67 -12.41 -3.19 13.07
N VAL A 68 -11.91 -2.03 13.50
CA VAL A 68 -12.40 -1.34 14.70
C VAL A 68 -13.70 -0.59 14.43
N ASN A 69 -13.74 0.16 13.33
CA ASN A 69 -14.86 1.00 12.93
C ASN A 69 -15.19 0.78 11.44
N PRO A 70 -16.08 -0.17 11.12
CA PRO A 70 -16.45 -0.49 9.74
C PRO A 70 -17.10 0.68 8.99
N THR A 71 -17.72 1.62 9.70
CA THR A 71 -18.43 2.76 9.11
C THR A 71 -17.51 3.94 8.82
N ASN A 72 -16.20 3.83 9.06
CA ASN A 72 -15.24 4.88 8.82
C ASN A 72 -15.06 5.16 7.31
N THR A 73 -15.83 6.13 6.81
CA THR A 73 -15.86 6.52 5.39
C THR A 73 -14.51 7.01 4.87
N ASN A 74 -13.68 7.62 5.74
CA ASN A 74 -12.33 8.07 5.39
C ASN A 74 -11.41 6.87 5.10
N ALA A 75 -11.44 5.85 5.95
CA ALA A 75 -10.64 4.65 5.76
C ALA A 75 -11.09 3.85 4.53
N GLN A 76 -12.40 3.69 4.33
CA GLN A 76 -12.96 3.04 3.14
C GLN A 76 -12.54 3.77 1.85
N SER A 77 -12.64 5.10 1.82
CA SER A 77 -12.28 5.90 0.65
C SER A 77 -10.78 5.85 0.36
N ALA A 78 -9.94 5.81 1.41
CA ALA A 78 -8.50 5.65 1.25
C ALA A 78 -8.11 4.26 0.70
N LEU A 79 -8.79 3.19 1.14
CA LEU A 79 -8.56 1.84 0.62
C LEU A 79 -8.95 1.71 -0.85
N ARG A 80 -10.13 2.21 -1.23
CA ARG A 80 -10.58 2.22 -2.65
C ARG A 80 -9.57 2.91 -3.58
N LYS A 81 -8.95 4.00 -3.13
CA LYS A 81 -7.90 4.70 -3.90
C LYS A 81 -6.63 3.87 -4.09
N ILE A 82 -6.27 3.03 -3.11
CA ILE A 82 -5.11 2.13 -3.20
C ILE A 82 -5.42 0.99 -4.18
N GLU A 83 -6.63 0.44 -4.14
CA GLU A 83 -7.11 -0.62 -5.03
C GLU A 83 -7.14 -0.18 -6.48
N TYR A 84 -7.77 0.96 -6.78
CA TYR A 84 -7.87 1.49 -8.14
C TYR A 84 -6.49 1.69 -8.80
N ARG A 85 -5.49 2.11 -8.02
CA ARG A 85 -4.11 2.29 -8.49
C ARG A 85 -3.33 0.99 -8.67
N SER A 86 -3.75 -0.11 -8.06
CA SER A 86 -3.11 -1.43 -8.25
C SER A 86 -3.58 -2.04 -9.57
N THR A 87 -4.90 -2.08 -9.78
CA THR A 87 -5.53 -2.69 -10.96
C THR A 87 -5.07 -2.06 -12.28
N ALA A 88 -4.75 -0.76 -12.29
CA ALA A 88 -4.24 -0.08 -13.48
C ALA A 88 -2.74 -0.33 -13.78
N SER A 89 -1.96 -0.83 -12.82
CA SER A 89 -0.51 -1.07 -12.98
C SER A 89 -0.13 -2.54 -13.10
N ASP A 90 -1.05 -3.47 -12.81
CA ASP A 90 -0.84 -4.92 -12.92
C ASP A 90 -0.98 -5.42 -14.38
N ASN A 91 -0.48 -4.66 -15.36
CA ASN A 91 -0.41 -5.06 -16.78
C ASN A 91 0.95 -5.68 -17.16
N ARG A 92 1.84 -5.91 -16.18
CA ARG A 92 3.20 -6.38 -16.41
C ARG A 92 3.23 -7.81 -16.98
N THR A 93 2.29 -8.66 -16.59
CA THR A 93 2.16 -10.02 -17.12
C THR A 93 1.68 -10.00 -18.58
N LEU A 94 0.78 -9.08 -18.93
CA LEU A 94 0.25 -8.94 -20.29
C LEU A 94 1.35 -8.49 -21.28
N LEU A 95 2.22 -7.57 -20.85
CA LEU A 95 3.38 -7.14 -21.65
C LEU A 95 4.43 -8.25 -21.82
N VAL A 96 4.66 -9.09 -20.79
CA VAL A 96 5.58 -10.23 -20.88
C VAL A 96 5.07 -11.25 -21.91
N PHE A 97 3.78 -11.56 -21.94
CA PHE A 97 3.21 -12.46 -22.96
C PHE A 97 3.35 -11.88 -24.38
N GLY A 98 3.16 -10.57 -24.56
CA GLY A 98 3.35 -9.90 -25.85
C GLY A 98 4.79 -9.95 -26.35
N VAL A 99 5.77 -9.72 -25.47
CA VAL A 99 7.20 -9.77 -25.82
C VAL A 99 7.65 -11.19 -26.16
N VAL A 100 7.21 -12.20 -25.38
CA VAL A 100 7.54 -13.61 -25.65
C VAL A 100 6.93 -14.08 -26.97
N ALA A 101 5.67 -13.74 -27.25
CA ALA A 101 5.03 -14.05 -28.52
C ALA A 101 5.77 -13.38 -29.70
N GLY A 102 6.17 -12.11 -29.56
CA GLY A 102 6.97 -11.41 -30.56
C GLY A 102 8.31 -12.07 -30.85
N ILE A 103 9.06 -12.48 -29.81
CA ILE A 103 10.35 -13.16 -29.98
C ILE A 103 10.18 -14.50 -30.70
N MET A 104 9.17 -15.29 -30.33
CA MET A 104 8.90 -16.59 -30.97
C MET A 104 8.59 -16.45 -32.48
N ILE A 105 7.80 -15.43 -32.85
CA ILE A 105 7.47 -15.14 -34.25
C ILE A 105 8.74 -14.77 -35.04
N VAL A 106 9.58 -13.90 -34.50
CA VAL A 106 10.83 -13.48 -35.16
C VAL A 106 11.78 -14.67 -35.34
N LEU A 107 11.94 -15.51 -34.32
CA LEU A 107 12.79 -16.71 -34.41
C LEU A 107 12.28 -17.70 -35.46
N ALA A 108 10.96 -17.93 -35.53
CA ALA A 108 10.36 -18.81 -36.53
C ALA A 108 10.61 -18.29 -37.96
N LEU A 109 10.47 -16.99 -38.20
CA LEU A 109 10.74 -16.39 -39.51
C LEU A 109 12.21 -16.54 -39.90
N VAL A 110 13.14 -16.29 -38.98
CA VAL A 110 14.59 -16.43 -39.26
C VAL A 110 14.94 -17.88 -39.64
N ILE A 111 14.36 -18.88 -38.96
CA ILE A 111 14.57 -20.30 -39.28
C ILE A 111 13.99 -20.65 -40.64
N ILE A 112 12.75 -20.23 -40.94
CA ILE A 112 12.09 -20.52 -42.21
C ILE A 112 12.87 -19.89 -43.37
N PHE A 113 13.22 -18.61 -43.27
CA PHE A 113 13.94 -17.89 -44.34
C PHE A 113 15.41 -18.31 -44.47
N GLY A 114 16.08 -18.60 -43.35
CA GLY A 114 17.51 -18.93 -43.36
C GLY A 114 17.82 -20.39 -43.65
N VAL A 115 16.93 -21.32 -43.30
CA VAL A 115 17.20 -22.76 -43.39
C VAL A 115 16.31 -23.45 -44.43
N VAL A 116 15.02 -23.10 -44.51
CA VAL A 116 14.07 -23.84 -45.36
C VAL A 116 14.06 -23.34 -46.79
N LEU A 117 14.09 -22.01 -47.01
CA LEU A 117 14.12 -21.42 -48.35
C LEU A 117 15.37 -21.76 -49.18
N PRO A 118 16.60 -21.67 -48.66
CA PRO A 118 17.80 -21.97 -49.44
C PRO A 118 18.08 -23.47 -49.65
N ASN A 119 17.44 -24.37 -48.88
CA ASN A 119 17.54 -25.83 -49.07
C ASN A 119 16.46 -26.41 -49.99
N ALA A 120 15.54 -25.59 -50.50
CA ALA A 120 14.43 -26.02 -51.35
C ALA A 120 14.70 -25.84 -52.86
N GLY A 121 15.95 -25.56 -53.25
CA GLY A 121 16.46 -25.56 -54.63
C GLY A 121 17.62 -26.52 -54.78
#